data_AF-A0A329C7U4-F1
#
_entry.id   AF-A0A329C7U4-F1
#
_cell.length_a   1.000
_cell.length_b   1.000
_cell.length_c   1.000
_cell.angle_alpha   90.00
_cell.angle_beta   90.00
_cell.angle_gamma   90.00
#
_symmetry.space_group_name_H-M   'P 1'
#
loop_
_entity.id
_entity.type
_entity.pdbx_description
1 polymer ?
#
loop_
_entity_poly.entity_id
_entity_poly.type
_entity_poly.pdbx_seq_one_letter_code
_entity_poly.pdbx_strand_id
1 'polypeptide(L)'
;MPILKDTYDSVHRDYEAAINWMSSLGIAIAQSGRIGYYEKVLRYWKDAYRTASDEEGREVFPDFVSSMFEIFEFVAVHRAFGSLPQEQLTAIVRKLEKAVNGPKNAADEAGNSAAARNFLFEACVAARVHRPASGVEAILSADSDTGIRIDRKKIWVECKRVTSVSKLEANVRDACNQLGKRFGAEVGSGHRGILAVDVTKIFNRGDKLYISQGDDELVASAERMLDEFIAQHAMLWQWIYASKHRKIIGTIFRLTFMAKSEASNLLVHNAHWGLTPRADASAADLQLLKQLVASMRENVTSTANE
;
A
#
# COMPACT_ATOMS: atom_id res chain seq x y z
N MET A 1 -10.98 -3.97 -11.32
CA MET A 1 -10.79 -4.58 -9.97
C MET A 1 -12.11 -4.44 -9.22
N PRO A 2 -12.72 -5.49 -8.65
CA PRO A 2 -14.01 -5.33 -7.98
C PRO A 2 -13.87 -4.45 -6.73
N ILE A 3 -14.85 -3.59 -6.50
CA ILE A 3 -14.99 -2.83 -5.26
C ILE A 3 -15.44 -3.79 -4.16
N LEU A 4 -14.66 -3.91 -3.07
CA LEU A 4 -15.07 -4.67 -1.88
C LEU A 4 -16.23 -3.93 -1.21
N LYS A 5 -17.42 -4.54 -1.22
CA LYS A 5 -18.59 -4.10 -0.46
C LYS A 5 -18.60 -4.76 0.91
N ASP A 6 -17.51 -4.63 1.64
CA ASP A 6 -17.46 -5.10 3.02
C ASP A 6 -18.37 -4.20 3.87
N THR A 7 -19.27 -4.79 4.64
CA THR A 7 -20.01 -4.03 5.65
C THR A 7 -19.02 -3.54 6.71
N TYR A 8 -19.32 -2.43 7.39
CA TYR A 8 -18.47 -1.97 8.49
C TYR A 8 -18.30 -3.05 9.59
N ASP A 9 -19.27 -3.94 9.77
CA ASP A 9 -19.12 -5.12 10.64
C ASP A 9 -18.03 -6.08 10.16
N SER A 10 -17.96 -6.35 8.86
CA SER A 10 -16.91 -7.22 8.30
C SER A 10 -15.54 -6.56 8.43
N VAL A 11 -15.44 -5.27 8.11
CA VAL A 11 -14.20 -4.50 8.26
C VAL A 11 -13.76 -4.48 9.73
N HIS A 12 -14.70 -4.34 10.67
CA HIS A 12 -14.42 -4.36 12.10
C HIS A 12 -13.83 -5.70 12.53
N ARG A 13 -14.45 -6.83 12.16
CA ARG A 13 -13.94 -8.17 12.48
C ARG A 13 -12.55 -8.40 11.90
N ASP A 14 -12.32 -8.02 10.65
CA ASP A 14 -11.01 -8.18 10.01
C ASP A 14 -9.94 -7.32 10.67
N TYR A 15 -10.31 -6.12 11.11
CA TYR A 15 -9.40 -5.23 11.82
C TYR A 15 -9.08 -5.73 13.23
N GLU A 16 -10.07 -6.22 13.97
CA GLU A 16 -9.85 -6.89 15.26
C GLU A 16 -8.92 -8.09 15.11
N ALA A 17 -9.12 -8.91 14.06
CA ALA A 17 -8.22 -10.03 13.77
C ALA A 17 -6.79 -9.55 13.48
N ALA A 18 -6.62 -8.47 12.71
CA ALA A 18 -5.32 -7.87 12.45
C ALA A 18 -4.64 -7.33 13.72
N ILE A 19 -5.39 -6.67 14.62
CA ILE A 19 -4.89 -6.17 15.91
C ILE A 19 -4.46 -7.31 16.82
N ASN A 20 -5.26 -8.37 16.91
CA ASN A 20 -4.97 -9.55 17.73
C ASN A 20 -3.74 -10.27 17.20
N TRP A 21 -3.63 -10.43 15.88
CA TRP A 21 -2.44 -10.97 15.23
C TRP A 21 -1.20 -10.13 15.54
N MET A 22 -1.22 -8.82 15.34
CA MET A 22 -0.09 -7.94 15.70
C MET A 22 0.29 -8.06 17.18
N SER A 23 -0.69 -8.15 18.08
CA SER A 23 -0.46 -8.32 19.52
C SER A 23 0.21 -9.66 19.83
N SER A 24 -0.20 -10.76 19.16
CA SER A 24 0.42 -12.07 19.30
C SER A 24 1.88 -12.12 18.83
N LEU A 25 2.26 -11.22 17.90
CA LEU A 25 3.64 -11.04 17.45
C LEU A 25 4.50 -10.22 18.43
N GLY A 26 3.92 -9.75 19.55
CA GLY A 26 4.60 -8.96 20.58
C GLY A 26 4.57 -7.45 20.31
N ILE A 27 3.81 -6.97 19.33
CA ILE A 27 3.70 -5.55 19.01
C ILE A 27 2.82 -4.86 20.05
N ALA A 28 3.35 -3.84 20.72
CA ALA A 28 2.61 -3.08 21.72
C ALA A 28 1.56 -2.16 21.07
N ILE A 29 0.28 -2.55 21.18
CA ILE A 29 -0.85 -1.75 20.70
C ILE A 29 -1.46 -0.96 21.86
N ALA A 30 -1.16 0.33 21.93
CA ALA A 30 -1.75 1.21 22.95
C ALA A 30 -3.21 1.55 22.60
N GLN A 31 -4.12 1.38 23.57
CA GLN A 31 -5.55 1.72 23.42
C GLN A 31 -5.78 3.22 23.20
N SER A 32 -4.96 4.07 23.82
CA SER A 32 -4.94 5.52 23.59
C SER A 32 -4.20 5.92 22.31
N GLY A 33 -3.50 4.97 21.69
CA GLY A 33 -2.74 5.17 20.48
C GLY A 33 -3.62 5.20 19.23
N ARG A 34 -2.95 5.33 18.09
CA ARG A 34 -3.57 5.46 16.77
C ARG A 34 -4.46 4.27 16.40
N ILE A 35 -3.96 3.06 16.62
CA ILE A 35 -4.67 1.81 16.30
C ILE A 35 -5.91 1.63 17.19
N GLY A 36 -5.80 1.86 18.50
CA GLY A 36 -6.95 1.79 19.41
C GLY A 36 -8.01 2.87 19.11
N TYR A 37 -7.57 4.06 18.69
CA TYR A 37 -8.49 5.10 18.23
C TYR A 37 -9.28 4.68 16.98
N TYR A 38 -8.62 4.10 15.97
CA TYR A 38 -9.30 3.60 14.77
C TYR A 38 -10.33 2.52 15.08
N GLU A 39 -9.97 1.61 15.99
CA GLU A 39 -10.88 0.55 16.44
C GLU A 39 -12.12 1.15 17.11
N LYS A 40 -11.94 2.13 18.01
CA LYS A 40 -13.06 2.82 18.67
C LYS A 40 -13.98 3.51 17.66
N VAL A 41 -13.41 4.20 16.69
CA VAL A 41 -14.17 4.89 15.64
C VAL A 41 -14.97 3.88 14.82
N LEU A 42 -14.33 2.81 14.33
CA LEU A 42 -15.01 1.79 13.52
C LEU A 42 -16.08 1.03 14.31
N ARG A 43 -15.82 0.71 15.58
CA ARG A 43 -16.77 0.04 16.48
C ARG A 43 -18.06 0.82 16.65
N TYR A 44 -17.98 2.15 16.73
CA TYR A 44 -19.17 3.00 16.79
C TYR A 44 -19.88 3.05 15.43
N TRP A 45 -19.14 3.34 14.36
CA TRP A 45 -19.73 3.58 13.04
C TRP A 45 -20.29 2.33 12.38
N LYS A 46 -19.86 1.12 12.78
CA LYS A 46 -20.46 -0.11 12.25
C LYS A 46 -21.94 -0.25 12.60
N ASP A 47 -22.36 0.29 13.74
CA ASP A 47 -23.75 0.25 14.19
C ASP A 47 -24.49 1.57 13.90
N ALA A 48 -23.80 2.72 14.03
CA ALA A 48 -24.43 4.04 13.99
C ALA A 48 -24.65 4.61 12.57
N TYR A 49 -23.98 4.11 11.53
CA TYR A 49 -23.99 4.74 10.19
C TYR A 49 -25.37 4.87 9.52
N ARG A 50 -26.37 4.11 9.99
CA ARG A 50 -27.74 4.18 9.47
C ARG A 50 -28.65 5.13 10.24
N THR A 51 -28.28 5.49 11.46
CA THR A 51 -29.14 6.22 12.41
C THR A 51 -28.54 7.53 12.90
N ALA A 52 -27.23 7.73 12.72
CA ALA A 52 -26.55 8.97 13.05
C ALA A 52 -27.12 10.12 12.20
N SER A 53 -27.22 11.30 12.81
CA SER A 53 -27.60 12.53 12.12
C SER A 53 -26.51 12.98 11.13
N ASP A 54 -26.90 13.80 10.14
CA ASP A 54 -25.95 14.40 9.20
C ASP A 54 -24.92 15.32 9.89
N GLU A 55 -25.24 15.86 11.06
CA GLU A 55 -24.32 16.66 11.87
C GLU A 55 -23.26 15.79 12.53
N GLU A 56 -23.67 14.74 13.25
CA GLU A 56 -22.77 13.73 13.82
C GLU A 56 -21.88 13.08 12.75
N GLY A 57 -22.46 12.79 11.58
CA GLY A 57 -21.73 12.29 10.41
C GLY A 57 -20.62 13.23 9.99
N ARG A 58 -20.92 14.53 9.81
CA ARG A 58 -19.95 15.53 9.34
C ARG A 58 -18.82 15.79 10.32
N GLU A 59 -19.10 15.80 11.62
CA GLU A 59 -18.07 16.03 12.64
C GLU A 59 -17.00 14.93 12.65
N VAL A 60 -17.41 13.67 12.51
CA VAL A 60 -16.46 12.54 12.57
C VAL A 60 -15.88 12.17 11.21
N PHE A 61 -16.47 12.67 10.12
CA PHE A 61 -16.15 12.23 8.76
C PHE A 61 -14.66 12.29 8.38
N PRO A 62 -13.90 13.39 8.63
CA PRO A 62 -12.49 13.43 8.26
C PRO A 62 -11.66 12.36 8.99
N ASP A 63 -11.93 12.19 10.30
CA ASP A 63 -11.25 11.21 11.14
C ASP A 63 -11.64 9.78 10.77
N PHE A 64 -12.92 9.54 10.47
CA PHE A 64 -13.42 8.24 10.04
C PHE A 64 -12.80 7.82 8.71
N VAL A 65 -12.79 8.71 7.71
CA VAL A 65 -12.17 8.45 6.40
C VAL A 65 -10.68 8.16 6.55
N SER A 66 -9.94 8.99 7.31
CA SER A 66 -8.52 8.77 7.57
C SER A 66 -8.26 7.45 8.30
N SER A 67 -9.13 7.08 9.26
CA SER A 67 -9.01 5.81 9.99
C SER A 67 -9.24 4.60 9.08
N MET A 68 -10.28 4.65 8.25
CA MET A 68 -10.63 3.56 7.34
C MET A 68 -9.51 3.27 6.34
N PHE A 69 -8.85 4.30 5.79
CA PHE A 69 -7.70 4.13 4.91
C PHE A 69 -6.64 3.19 5.51
N GLU A 70 -6.20 3.47 6.73
CA GLU A 70 -5.14 2.70 7.38
C GLU A 70 -5.64 1.35 7.90
N ILE A 71 -6.91 1.26 8.33
CA ILE A 71 -7.53 -0.02 8.69
C ILE A 71 -7.42 -1.01 7.53
N PHE A 72 -7.79 -0.62 6.32
CA PHE A 72 -7.67 -1.49 5.15
C PHE A 72 -6.22 -1.87 4.84
N GLU A 73 -5.26 -0.98 5.07
CA GLU A 73 -3.83 -1.29 4.92
C GLU A 73 -3.36 -2.35 5.93
N PHE A 74 -3.71 -2.22 7.22
CA PHE A 74 -3.39 -3.23 8.24
C PHE A 74 -4.06 -4.57 7.95
N VAL A 75 -5.33 -4.55 7.55
CA VAL A 75 -6.08 -5.76 7.15
C VAL A 75 -5.42 -6.42 5.94
N ALA A 76 -4.97 -5.66 4.94
CA ALA A 76 -4.29 -6.23 3.78
C ALA A 76 -2.97 -6.92 4.15
N VAL A 77 -2.20 -6.35 5.09
CA VAL A 77 -0.98 -6.96 5.61
C VAL A 77 -1.30 -8.24 6.39
N HIS A 78 -2.31 -8.22 7.26
CA HIS A 78 -2.76 -9.40 7.99
C HIS A 78 -3.23 -10.52 7.05
N ARG A 79 -4.07 -10.21 6.05
CA ARG A 79 -4.53 -11.21 5.08
C ARG A 79 -3.38 -11.85 4.30
N ALA A 80 -2.30 -11.12 4.04
CA ALA A 80 -1.14 -11.65 3.30
C ALA A 80 -0.20 -12.52 4.16
N PHE A 81 -0.10 -12.25 5.46
CA PHE A 81 0.96 -12.82 6.30
C PHE A 81 0.46 -13.49 7.59
N GLY A 82 -0.82 -13.38 7.92
CA GLY A 82 -1.41 -13.83 9.18
C GLY A 82 -1.34 -15.34 9.41
N SER A 83 -1.26 -16.11 8.31
CA SER A 83 -1.09 -17.57 8.35
C SER A 83 0.36 -18.04 8.32
N LEU A 84 1.33 -17.12 8.17
CA LEU A 84 2.74 -17.49 8.13
C LEU A 84 3.29 -17.70 9.56
N PRO A 85 4.24 -18.63 9.74
CA PRO A 85 4.93 -18.81 11.02
C PRO A 85 5.68 -17.55 11.46
N GLN A 86 5.65 -17.26 12.77
CA GLN A 86 6.22 -16.05 13.35
C GLN A 86 7.72 -15.88 13.05
N GLU A 87 8.48 -16.96 12.98
CA GLU A 87 9.90 -16.96 12.62
C GLU A 87 10.19 -16.40 11.23
N GLN A 88 9.21 -16.42 10.31
CA GLN A 88 9.34 -15.85 8.97
C GLN A 88 8.98 -14.36 8.93
N LEU A 89 8.38 -13.82 9.99
CA LEU A 89 7.77 -12.49 10.00
C LEU A 89 8.67 -11.39 10.57
N THR A 90 9.93 -11.67 10.95
CA THR A 90 10.77 -10.72 11.69
C THR A 90 10.83 -9.31 11.09
N ALA A 91 11.02 -9.14 9.77
CA ALA A 91 11.05 -7.78 9.20
C ALA A 91 9.66 -7.16 9.03
N ILE A 92 8.61 -7.97 8.85
CA ILE A 92 7.23 -7.48 8.87
C ILE A 92 6.86 -6.96 10.25
N VAL A 93 7.23 -7.69 11.31
CA VAL A 93 7.07 -7.26 12.71
C VAL A 93 7.75 -5.90 12.92
N ARG A 94 9.02 -5.75 12.53
CA ARG A 94 9.75 -4.46 12.66
C ARG A 94 9.08 -3.30 11.92
N LYS A 95 8.50 -3.56 10.75
CA LYS A 95 7.75 -2.54 10.00
C LYS A 95 6.47 -2.18 10.72
N LEU A 96 5.70 -3.18 11.18
CA LEU A 96 4.46 -2.97 11.90
C LEU A 96 4.68 -2.26 13.24
N GLU A 97 5.72 -2.62 13.99
CA GLU A 97 6.12 -1.91 15.22
C GLU A 97 6.31 -0.40 15.00
N LYS A 98 6.93 -0.01 13.89
CA LYS A 98 7.07 1.40 13.53
C LYS A 98 5.77 1.99 12.98
N ALA A 99 5.03 1.20 12.19
CA ALA A 99 3.79 1.62 11.57
C ALA A 99 2.69 1.91 12.58
N VAL A 100 2.62 1.25 13.72
CA VAL A 100 1.56 1.52 14.71
C VAL A 100 1.77 2.85 15.46
N ASN A 101 2.96 3.44 15.36
CA ASN A 101 3.37 4.64 16.09
C ASN A 101 3.32 5.90 15.22
N GLY A 102 2.37 6.80 15.44
CA GLY A 102 2.27 8.06 14.69
C GLY A 102 1.00 8.86 15.01
N PRO A 103 0.80 10.02 14.38
CA PRO A 103 -0.39 10.82 14.57
C PRO A 103 -1.61 10.13 13.95
N LYS A 104 -2.77 10.33 14.57
CA LYS A 104 -4.04 9.74 14.14
C LYS A 104 -4.39 10.08 12.70
N ASN A 105 -4.22 11.34 12.30
CA ASN A 105 -4.50 11.79 10.94
C ASN A 105 -3.22 12.02 10.13
N ALA A 106 -3.30 11.79 8.81
CA ALA A 106 -2.17 12.01 7.90
C ALA A 106 -1.84 13.50 7.69
N ALA A 107 -2.82 14.37 7.92
CA ALA A 107 -2.66 15.82 7.88
C ALA A 107 -1.72 16.34 8.99
N ASP A 108 -1.68 15.64 10.13
CA ASP A 108 -0.89 16.01 11.31
C ASP A 108 0.57 15.53 11.23
N GLU A 109 0.96 14.87 10.13
CA GLU A 109 2.34 14.45 9.92
C GLU A 109 3.27 15.66 9.78
N ALA A 110 4.16 15.84 10.75
CA ALA A 110 5.28 16.77 10.72
C ALA A 110 6.62 16.08 11.03
N GLY A 111 7.66 16.38 10.26
CA GLY A 111 9.01 15.84 10.46
C GLY A 111 9.03 14.30 10.54
N ASN A 112 9.59 13.77 11.63
CA ASN A 112 9.77 12.33 11.84
C ASN A 112 8.47 11.55 12.06
N SER A 113 7.35 12.23 12.34
CA SER A 113 6.06 11.55 12.56
C SER A 113 5.45 10.93 11.29
N ALA A 114 5.99 11.26 10.10
CA ALA A 114 5.63 10.62 8.84
C ALA A 114 6.19 9.19 8.67
N ALA A 115 7.15 8.79 9.51
CA ALA A 115 7.82 7.49 9.41
C ALA A 115 6.84 6.32 9.53
N ALA A 116 5.81 6.44 10.39
CA ALA A 116 4.81 5.40 10.62
C ALA A 116 4.19 4.88 9.31
N ARG A 117 3.63 5.80 8.53
CA ARG A 117 2.94 5.49 7.29
C ARG A 117 3.92 5.14 6.16
N ASN A 118 5.19 5.53 6.25
CA ASN A 118 6.23 5.02 5.34
C ASN A 118 6.42 3.51 5.55
N PHE A 119 6.62 3.07 6.79
CA PHE A 119 6.73 1.64 7.11
C PHE A 119 5.45 0.86 6.82
N LEU A 120 4.27 1.48 7.02
CA LEU A 120 3.01 0.86 6.62
C LEU A 120 2.94 0.67 5.09
N PHE A 121 3.38 1.65 4.30
CA PHE A 121 3.44 1.51 2.86
C PHE A 121 4.40 0.40 2.42
N GLU A 122 5.59 0.29 3.03
CA GLU A 122 6.52 -0.82 2.77
C GLU A 122 5.88 -2.18 3.02
N ALA A 123 5.16 -2.32 4.15
CA ALA A 123 4.42 -3.53 4.50
C ALA A 123 3.30 -3.82 3.49
N CYS A 124 2.58 -2.79 3.04
CA CYS A 124 1.54 -2.92 2.02
C CYS A 124 2.10 -3.37 0.67
N VAL A 125 3.26 -2.85 0.24
CA VAL A 125 3.92 -3.29 -0.99
C VAL A 125 4.30 -4.77 -0.87
N ALA A 126 4.88 -5.18 0.25
CA ALA A 126 5.18 -6.59 0.52
C ALA A 126 3.91 -7.47 0.47
N ALA A 127 2.84 -7.05 1.14
CA ALA A 127 1.57 -7.76 1.15
C ALA A 127 0.92 -7.84 -0.24
N ARG A 128 1.08 -6.79 -1.06
CA ARG A 128 0.52 -6.72 -2.40
C ARG A 128 1.16 -7.71 -3.37
N VAL A 129 2.48 -7.88 -3.26
CA VAL A 129 3.28 -8.73 -4.16
C VAL A 129 3.43 -10.17 -3.67
N HIS A 130 3.16 -10.45 -2.39
CA HIS A 130 3.22 -11.81 -1.84
C HIS A 130 2.04 -12.66 -2.32
N ARG A 131 2.25 -13.43 -3.39
CA ARG A 131 1.30 -14.32 -4.06
C ARG A 131 1.98 -15.67 -4.33
N PRO A 132 2.24 -16.47 -3.28
CA PRO A 132 2.99 -17.73 -3.40
C PRO A 132 2.32 -18.73 -4.35
N ALA A 133 0.98 -18.73 -4.43
CA ALA A 133 0.23 -19.55 -5.37
C ALA A 133 0.57 -19.26 -6.85
N SER A 134 0.98 -18.04 -7.19
CA SER A 134 1.43 -17.64 -8.52
C SER A 134 2.97 -17.62 -8.66
N GLY A 135 3.70 -18.17 -7.68
CA GLY A 135 5.16 -18.24 -7.69
C GLY A 135 5.85 -16.89 -7.43
N VAL A 136 5.13 -15.90 -6.88
CA VAL A 136 5.67 -14.58 -6.54
C VAL A 136 5.63 -14.39 -5.04
N GLU A 137 6.78 -14.23 -4.39
CA GLU A 137 6.85 -14.14 -2.94
C GLU A 137 7.57 -12.88 -2.49
N ALA A 138 7.02 -12.15 -1.53
CA ALA A 138 7.78 -11.11 -0.84
C ALA A 138 8.99 -11.71 -0.09
N ILE A 139 10.15 -11.07 -0.19
CA ILE A 139 11.36 -11.38 0.57
C ILE A 139 11.25 -10.66 1.92
N LEU A 140 10.78 -11.38 2.93
CA LEU A 140 10.50 -10.83 4.27
C LEU A 140 11.76 -10.56 5.10
N SER A 141 12.95 -10.90 4.60
CA SER A 141 14.24 -10.66 5.25
C SER A 141 15.13 -9.69 4.45
N ALA A 142 14.54 -8.85 3.59
CA ALA A 142 15.29 -7.92 2.76
C ALA A 142 15.85 -6.75 3.61
N ASP A 143 17.09 -6.34 3.32
CA ASP A 143 17.67 -5.12 3.91
C ASP A 143 17.19 -3.84 3.21
N SER A 144 16.55 -3.97 2.04
CA SER A 144 15.79 -2.91 1.39
C SER A 144 14.40 -2.79 2.01
N ASP A 145 13.68 -1.71 1.68
CA ASP A 145 12.31 -1.49 2.14
C ASP A 145 11.42 -2.73 1.91
N THR A 146 11.52 -3.40 0.76
CA THR A 146 11.04 -4.78 0.59
C THR A 146 11.76 -5.50 -0.55
N GLY A 147 11.47 -6.77 -0.80
CA GLY A 147 11.97 -7.52 -1.93
C GLY A 147 10.93 -8.50 -2.48
N ILE A 148 11.16 -8.98 -3.70
CA ILE A 148 10.28 -9.92 -4.41
C ILE A 148 11.13 -11.04 -4.99
N ARG A 149 10.72 -12.28 -4.78
CA ARG A 149 11.28 -13.46 -5.40
C ARG A 149 10.31 -13.98 -6.45
N ILE A 150 10.83 -14.16 -7.66
CA ILE A 150 10.13 -14.79 -8.78
C ILE A 150 11.11 -15.79 -9.38
N ASP A 151 10.81 -17.07 -9.28
CA ASP A 151 11.74 -18.16 -9.57
C ASP A 151 13.09 -17.97 -8.83
N ARG A 152 14.19 -17.89 -9.60
CA ARG A 152 15.55 -17.63 -9.11
C ARG A 152 15.94 -16.15 -9.13
N LYS A 153 15.03 -15.26 -9.53
CA LYS A 153 15.28 -13.82 -9.64
C LYS A 153 14.84 -13.12 -8.35
N LYS A 154 15.61 -12.11 -7.96
CA LYS A 154 15.31 -11.24 -6.81
C LYS A 154 15.13 -9.82 -7.31
N ILE A 155 14.00 -9.21 -6.98
CA ILE A 155 13.72 -7.80 -7.26
C ILE A 155 13.73 -7.07 -5.93
N TRP A 156 14.70 -6.20 -5.73
CA TRP A 156 14.76 -5.30 -4.58
C TRP A 156 13.82 -4.12 -4.81
N VAL A 157 13.15 -3.68 -3.77
CA VAL A 157 12.16 -2.60 -3.86
C VAL A 157 12.49 -1.54 -2.84
N GLU A 158 12.57 -0.30 -3.31
CA GLU A 158 12.64 0.89 -2.46
C GLU A 158 11.31 1.64 -2.55
N CYS A 159 10.73 1.96 -1.41
CA CYS A 159 9.40 2.54 -1.28
C CYS A 159 9.52 4.04 -0.98
N LYS A 160 8.76 4.88 -1.69
CA LYS A 160 8.69 6.32 -1.43
C LYS A 160 7.25 6.79 -1.41
N ARG A 161 6.80 7.33 -0.28
CA ARG A 161 5.57 8.12 -0.18
C ARG A 161 5.88 9.55 -0.60
N VAL A 162 5.39 9.95 -1.76
CA VAL A 162 5.64 11.29 -2.31
C VAL A 162 4.51 12.21 -1.89
N THR A 163 4.87 13.27 -1.18
CA THR A 163 3.88 14.18 -0.57
C THR A 163 3.52 15.37 -1.46
N SER A 164 4.32 15.66 -2.49
CA SER A 164 4.07 16.69 -3.49
C SER A 164 4.83 16.38 -4.78
N VAL A 165 4.34 16.88 -5.92
CA VAL A 165 5.01 16.75 -7.22
C VAL A 165 6.46 17.28 -7.17
N SER A 166 6.69 18.39 -6.47
CA SER A 166 8.03 18.97 -6.30
C SER A 166 9.03 18.07 -5.57
N LYS A 167 8.56 17.07 -4.81
CA LYS A 167 9.41 16.09 -4.11
C LYS A 167 9.65 14.82 -4.92
N LEU A 168 8.99 14.65 -6.07
CA LEU A 168 9.06 13.42 -6.87
C LEU A 168 10.49 13.11 -7.31
N GLU A 169 11.19 14.07 -7.92
CA GLU A 169 12.56 13.87 -8.41
C GLU A 169 13.52 13.43 -7.29
N ALA A 170 13.51 14.15 -6.17
CA ALA A 170 14.40 13.86 -5.05
C ALA A 170 14.16 12.45 -4.48
N ASN A 171 12.90 12.04 -4.35
CA ASN A 171 12.54 10.70 -3.89
C ASN A 171 12.96 9.61 -4.88
N VAL A 172 12.74 9.81 -6.18
CA VAL A 172 13.15 8.85 -7.22
C VAL A 172 14.67 8.69 -7.24
N ARG A 173 15.43 9.78 -7.10
CA ARG A 173 16.90 9.73 -7.03
C ARG A 173 17.40 9.00 -5.79
N ASP A 174 16.82 9.30 -4.63
CA ASP A 174 17.17 8.65 -3.37
C ASP A 174 16.94 7.13 -3.45
N ALA A 175 15.76 6.70 -3.92
CA ALA A 175 15.45 5.29 -4.13
C ALA A 175 16.42 4.63 -5.13
N CYS A 176 16.75 5.29 -6.25
CA CYS A 176 17.75 4.78 -7.19
C CYS A 176 19.13 4.60 -6.55
N ASN A 177 19.55 5.54 -5.69
CA ASN A 177 20.82 5.45 -4.99
C ASN A 177 20.84 4.30 -3.98
N GLN A 178 19.73 4.08 -3.26
CA GLN A 178 19.56 2.98 -2.30
C GLN A 178 19.63 1.62 -3.02
N LEU A 179 18.89 1.47 -4.13
CA LEU A 179 18.99 0.29 -5.01
C LEU A 179 20.42 0.10 -5.57
N GLY A 180 21.07 1.19 -5.99
CA GLY A 180 22.44 1.16 -6.49
C GLY A 180 23.43 0.56 -5.49
N LYS A 181 23.35 1.00 -4.22
CA LYS A 181 24.13 0.42 -3.12
C LYS A 181 23.82 -1.06 -2.93
N ARG A 182 22.54 -1.45 -2.99
CA ARG A 182 22.13 -2.85 -2.85
C ARG A 182 22.72 -3.73 -3.95
N PHE A 183 22.73 -3.27 -5.21
CA PHE A 183 23.32 -4.04 -6.31
C PHE A 183 24.82 -4.25 -6.17
N GLY A 184 25.54 -3.35 -5.48
CA GLY A 184 26.96 -3.50 -5.19
C GLY A 184 27.25 -4.55 -4.11
N ALA A 185 26.30 -4.80 -3.20
CA ALA A 185 26.43 -5.80 -2.13
C ALA A 185 26.00 -7.21 -2.56
N GLU A 186 25.22 -7.33 -3.63
CA GLU A 186 24.60 -8.58 -4.06
C GLU A 186 25.35 -9.23 -5.24
N VAL A 187 25.62 -10.53 -5.13
CA VAL A 187 26.35 -11.29 -6.15
C VAL A 187 25.39 -11.92 -7.16
N GLY A 188 25.65 -11.71 -8.45
CA GLY A 188 24.95 -12.40 -9.53
C GLY A 188 24.09 -11.50 -10.43
N SER A 189 23.71 -12.06 -11.58
CA SER A 189 22.94 -11.35 -12.61
C SER A 189 21.43 -11.39 -12.37
N GLY A 190 20.94 -12.18 -11.41
CA GLY A 190 19.51 -12.37 -11.11
C GLY A 190 18.85 -11.23 -10.31
N HIS A 191 19.62 -10.23 -9.87
CA HIS A 191 19.11 -9.11 -9.09
C HIS A 191 18.59 -7.98 -9.97
N ARG A 192 17.41 -7.47 -9.65
CA ARG A 192 16.77 -6.31 -10.25
C ARG A 192 16.25 -5.36 -9.19
N GLY A 193 15.88 -4.16 -9.59
CA GLY A 193 15.27 -3.17 -8.71
C GLY A 193 14.02 -2.56 -9.31
N ILE A 194 13.05 -2.29 -8.45
CA ILE A 194 11.84 -1.54 -8.76
C ILE A 194 11.69 -0.43 -7.71
N LEU A 195 11.20 0.73 -8.13
CA LEU A 195 10.74 1.74 -7.18
C LEU A 195 9.25 1.53 -6.92
N ALA A 196 8.82 1.53 -5.67
CA ALA A 196 7.40 1.62 -5.32
C ALA A 196 7.09 3.04 -4.86
N VAL A 197 6.21 3.74 -5.56
CA VAL A 197 5.89 5.15 -5.32
C VAL A 197 4.42 5.27 -4.98
N ASP A 198 4.14 5.69 -3.74
CA ASP A 198 2.79 6.10 -3.36
C ASP A 198 2.62 7.59 -3.65
N VAL A 199 1.61 7.90 -4.46
CA VAL A 199 1.24 9.27 -4.85
C VAL A 199 -0.04 9.73 -4.19
N THR A 200 -0.60 8.94 -3.27
CA THR A 200 -1.90 9.18 -2.64
C THR A 200 -1.96 10.60 -2.06
N LYS A 201 -0.93 11.02 -1.32
CA LYS A 201 -0.91 12.35 -0.67
C LYS A 201 -0.88 13.53 -1.65
N ILE A 202 -0.49 13.31 -2.91
CA ILE A 202 -0.55 14.32 -3.98
C ILE A 202 -2.01 14.58 -4.38
N PHE A 203 -2.81 13.51 -4.47
CA PHE A 203 -4.20 13.57 -4.92
C PHE A 203 -5.19 13.81 -3.77
N ASN A 204 -4.96 13.16 -2.63
CA ASN A 204 -5.83 13.16 -1.48
C ASN A 204 -5.01 13.17 -0.19
N ARG A 205 -5.19 14.19 0.66
CA ARG A 205 -4.46 14.29 1.93
C ARG A 205 -5.01 13.37 3.02
N GLY A 206 -6.00 12.53 2.69
CA GLY A 206 -6.64 11.57 3.57
C GLY A 206 -8.01 12.02 4.09
N ASP A 207 -8.49 13.18 3.62
CA ASP A 207 -9.66 13.89 4.13
C ASP A 207 -10.78 14.07 3.08
N LYS A 208 -10.57 13.58 1.85
CA LYS A 208 -11.54 13.70 0.75
C LYS A 208 -12.11 12.35 0.34
N LEU A 209 -13.40 12.33 0.03
CA LEU A 209 -14.02 11.23 -0.70
C LEU A 209 -14.09 11.53 -2.18
N TYR A 210 -13.91 10.48 -2.98
CA TYR A 210 -14.30 10.48 -4.38
C TYR A 210 -15.74 9.98 -4.49
N ILE A 211 -16.61 10.77 -5.13
CA ILE A 211 -18.02 10.45 -5.32
C ILE A 211 -18.25 10.17 -6.80
N SER A 212 -18.93 9.07 -7.11
CA SER A 212 -19.39 8.76 -8.46
C SER A 212 -20.66 7.91 -8.40
N GLN A 213 -21.37 7.86 -9.53
CA GLN A 213 -22.67 7.20 -9.66
C GLN A 213 -22.57 5.66 -9.58
N GLY A 214 -21.36 5.09 -9.74
CA GLY A 214 -21.17 3.65 -9.68
C GLY A 214 -19.72 3.19 -9.50
N ASP A 215 -19.57 1.95 -9.07
CA ASP A 215 -18.28 1.34 -8.70
C ASP A 215 -17.29 1.28 -9.89
N ASP A 216 -17.79 0.96 -11.09
CA ASP A 216 -16.93 0.87 -12.29
C ASP A 216 -16.39 2.23 -12.72
N GLU A 217 -17.18 3.30 -12.56
CA GLU A 217 -16.76 4.67 -12.88
C GLU A 217 -15.72 5.18 -11.86
N LEU A 218 -15.84 4.81 -10.58
CA LEU A 218 -14.82 5.09 -9.56
C LEU A 218 -13.48 4.45 -9.91
N VAL A 219 -13.48 3.17 -10.29
CA VAL A 219 -12.26 2.45 -10.68
C VAL A 219 -11.65 3.08 -11.93
N ALA A 220 -12.45 3.32 -12.97
CA ALA A 220 -11.98 3.92 -14.21
C ALA A 220 -11.42 5.34 -14.02
N SER A 221 -12.00 6.12 -13.10
CA SER A 221 -11.51 7.47 -12.79
C SER A 221 -10.17 7.44 -12.06
N ALA A 222 -9.97 6.51 -11.14
CA ALA A 222 -8.71 6.34 -10.45
C ALA A 222 -7.59 5.80 -11.36
N GLU A 223 -7.93 4.86 -12.24
CA GLU A 223 -7.06 4.41 -13.32
C GLU A 223 -6.58 5.59 -14.16
N ARG A 224 -7.52 6.42 -14.64
CA ARG A 224 -7.22 7.60 -15.44
C ARG A 224 -6.33 8.61 -14.70
N MET A 225 -6.62 8.92 -13.44
CA MET A 225 -5.80 9.82 -12.63
C MET A 225 -4.36 9.32 -12.49
N LEU A 226 -4.18 8.02 -12.25
CA LEU A 226 -2.85 7.43 -12.11
C LEU A 226 -2.11 7.41 -13.46
N ASP A 227 -2.79 7.04 -14.54
CA ASP A 227 -2.22 6.99 -15.89
C ASP A 227 -1.82 8.39 -16.39
N GLU A 228 -2.64 9.41 -16.14
CA GLU A 228 -2.32 10.81 -16.46
C GLU A 228 -1.09 11.29 -15.68
N PHE A 229 -1.02 11.00 -14.38
CA PHE A 229 0.16 11.29 -13.56
C PHE A 229 1.42 10.62 -14.10
N ILE A 230 1.30 9.33 -14.45
CA ILE A 230 2.37 8.54 -15.03
C ILE A 230 2.85 9.18 -16.33
N ALA A 231 1.93 9.49 -17.25
CA ALA A 231 2.25 10.06 -18.55
C ALA A 231 2.91 11.45 -18.42
N GLN A 232 2.36 12.31 -17.55
CA GLN A 232 2.85 13.67 -17.34
C GLN A 232 4.28 13.71 -16.79
N HIS A 233 4.66 12.72 -15.98
CA HIS A 233 5.94 12.73 -15.28
C HIS A 233 6.93 11.66 -15.77
N ALA A 234 6.56 10.82 -16.76
CA ALA A 234 7.36 9.70 -17.25
C ALA A 234 8.81 10.07 -17.58
N MET A 235 9.02 11.18 -18.29
CA MET A 235 10.35 11.60 -18.71
C MET A 235 11.32 11.76 -17.52
N LEU A 236 10.80 12.20 -16.36
CA LEU A 236 11.62 12.45 -15.16
C LEU A 236 12.31 11.18 -14.68
N TRP A 237 11.55 10.13 -14.36
CA TRP A 237 12.16 8.90 -13.83
C TRP A 237 12.88 8.10 -14.90
N GLN A 238 12.42 8.12 -16.16
CA GLN A 238 13.13 7.42 -17.24
C GLN A 238 14.54 7.98 -17.43
N TRP A 239 14.68 9.31 -17.41
CA TRP A 239 16.00 9.96 -17.47
C TRP A 239 16.86 9.65 -16.23
N ILE A 240 16.26 9.60 -15.04
CA ILE A 240 16.99 9.19 -13.82
C ILE A 240 17.45 7.73 -13.94
N TYR A 241 16.62 6.81 -14.42
CA TYR A 241 16.98 5.40 -14.59
C TYR A 241 18.12 5.23 -15.59
N ALA A 242 18.08 5.96 -16.70
CA ALA A 242 19.15 5.98 -17.70
C ALA A 242 20.51 6.36 -17.10
N SER A 243 20.53 7.32 -16.17
CA SER A 243 21.78 7.80 -15.53
C SER A 243 22.21 7.03 -14.28
N LYS A 244 21.34 6.20 -13.68
CA LYS A 244 21.61 5.55 -12.39
C LYS A 244 22.09 4.12 -12.50
N HIS A 245 21.22 3.20 -12.92
CA HIS A 245 21.58 1.78 -12.93
C HIS A 245 20.67 0.93 -13.82
N ARG A 246 21.26 0.16 -14.74
CA ARG A 246 20.52 -0.72 -15.68
C ARG A 246 19.69 -1.83 -15.04
N LYS A 247 20.03 -2.24 -13.81
CA LYS A 247 19.25 -3.26 -13.05
C LYS A 247 17.94 -2.69 -12.48
N ILE A 248 17.72 -1.37 -12.52
CA ILE A 248 16.41 -0.77 -12.18
C ILE A 248 15.52 -0.91 -13.41
N ILE A 249 14.43 -1.66 -13.28
CA ILE A 249 13.63 -2.12 -14.43
C ILE A 249 12.24 -1.51 -14.50
N GLY A 250 11.80 -0.77 -13.48
CA GLY A 250 10.52 -0.08 -13.53
C GLY A 250 10.09 0.53 -12.21
N THR A 251 8.85 1.00 -12.23
CA THR A 251 8.19 1.67 -11.11
C THR A 251 6.82 1.04 -10.89
N ILE A 252 6.48 0.76 -9.65
CA ILE A 252 5.12 0.50 -9.20
C ILE A 252 4.58 1.81 -8.64
N PHE A 253 3.43 2.26 -9.12
CA PHE A 253 2.72 3.40 -8.56
C PHE A 253 1.50 2.91 -7.78
N ARG A 254 1.23 3.56 -6.65
CA ARG A 254 0.03 3.33 -5.85
C ARG A 254 -0.73 4.65 -5.67
N LEU A 255 -2.04 4.59 -5.91
CA LEU A 255 -3.00 5.62 -5.54
C LEU A 255 -4.10 4.94 -4.74
N THR A 256 -4.27 5.33 -3.48
CA THR A 256 -5.41 4.88 -2.68
C THR A 256 -6.45 6.00 -2.55
N PHE A 257 -7.72 5.63 -2.51
CA PHE A 257 -8.80 6.57 -2.27
C PHE A 257 -9.95 5.90 -1.53
N MET A 258 -10.64 6.70 -0.72
CA MET A 258 -11.94 6.37 -0.19
C MET A 258 -12.99 6.95 -1.12
N ALA A 259 -14.01 6.17 -1.40
CA ALA A 259 -15.12 6.54 -2.24
C ALA A 259 -16.45 6.20 -1.58
N LYS A 260 -17.52 6.82 -2.06
CA LYS A 260 -18.89 6.45 -1.68
C LYS A 260 -19.65 6.10 -2.96
N SER A 261 -20.24 4.91 -2.98
CA SER A 261 -21.21 4.53 -4.00
C SER A 261 -22.59 5.02 -3.53
N GLU A 262 -23.28 5.81 -4.35
CA GLU A 262 -24.59 6.38 -3.99
C GLU A 262 -25.63 5.30 -3.64
N ALA A 263 -25.48 4.09 -4.20
CA ALA A 263 -26.38 2.97 -3.98
C ALA A 263 -26.20 2.24 -2.63
N SER A 264 -25.02 2.30 -1.98
CA SER A 264 -24.73 1.49 -0.79
C SER A 264 -24.64 2.27 0.52
N ASN A 265 -24.48 3.60 0.46
CA ASN A 265 -24.14 4.46 1.60
C ASN A 265 -22.91 3.99 2.41
N LEU A 266 -22.09 3.10 1.83
CA LEU A 266 -20.87 2.57 2.44
C LEU A 266 -19.66 3.25 1.84
N LEU A 267 -18.66 3.50 2.69
CA LEU A 267 -17.34 3.86 2.24
C LEU A 267 -16.66 2.66 1.60
N VAL A 268 -16.21 2.85 0.38
CA VAL A 268 -15.41 1.91 -0.39
C VAL A 268 -13.97 2.37 -0.33
N HIS A 269 -13.07 1.48 0.06
CA HIS A 269 -11.64 1.68 -0.12
C HIS A 269 -11.18 1.04 -1.41
N ASN A 270 -10.42 1.78 -2.22
CA ASN A 270 -9.75 1.23 -3.38
C ASN A 270 -8.27 1.64 -3.38
N ALA A 271 -7.41 0.64 -3.58
CA ALA A 271 -6.00 0.85 -3.83
C ALA A 271 -5.71 0.47 -5.29
N HIS A 272 -5.47 1.49 -6.12
CA HIS A 272 -5.09 1.30 -7.50
C HIS A 272 -3.57 1.19 -7.63
N TRP A 273 -3.11 0.23 -8.44
CA TRP A 273 -1.70 -0.09 -8.62
C TRP A 273 -1.34 -0.12 -10.09
N GLY A 274 -0.46 0.78 -10.52
CA GLY A 274 0.11 0.81 -11.86
C GLY A 274 1.54 0.29 -11.85
N LEU A 275 1.98 -0.37 -12.94
CA LEU A 275 3.38 -0.72 -13.13
C LEU A 275 3.87 -0.18 -14.47
N THR A 276 4.94 0.61 -14.43
CA THR A 276 5.57 1.17 -15.63
C THR A 276 6.97 0.58 -15.80
N PRO A 277 7.26 -0.11 -16.91
CA PRO A 277 8.61 -0.56 -17.17
C PRO A 277 9.53 0.63 -17.44
N ARG A 278 10.82 0.42 -17.22
CA ARG A 278 11.88 1.26 -17.77
C ARG A 278 11.81 1.20 -19.31
N ALA A 279 12.03 2.33 -19.98
CA ALA A 279 11.81 2.49 -21.42
C ALA A 279 12.68 1.55 -22.27
N ASP A 280 13.93 1.33 -21.86
CA ASP A 280 14.93 0.43 -22.46
C ASP A 280 15.04 -0.91 -21.71
N ALA A 281 13.99 -1.33 -20.99
CA ALA A 281 13.98 -2.64 -20.30
C ALA A 281 14.16 -3.79 -21.31
N SER A 282 15.00 -4.77 -20.95
CA SER A 282 15.22 -5.95 -21.80
C SER A 282 13.96 -6.80 -21.91
N ALA A 283 13.83 -7.63 -22.95
CA ALA A 283 12.71 -8.56 -23.08
C ALA A 283 12.55 -9.49 -21.86
N ALA A 284 13.66 -9.91 -21.26
CA ALA A 284 13.66 -10.72 -20.04
C ALA A 284 13.16 -9.96 -18.81
N ASP A 285 13.41 -8.65 -18.73
CA ASP A 285 12.91 -7.78 -17.66
C ASP A 285 11.42 -7.47 -17.87
N LEU A 286 11.00 -7.20 -19.11
CA LEU A 286 9.58 -7.02 -19.45
C LEU A 286 8.77 -8.27 -19.12
N GLN A 287 9.30 -9.47 -19.40
CA GLN A 287 8.63 -10.72 -19.03
C GLN A 287 8.51 -10.88 -17.51
N LEU A 288 9.56 -10.52 -16.76
CA LEU A 288 9.55 -10.55 -15.31
C LEU A 288 8.49 -9.60 -14.73
N LEU A 289 8.40 -8.37 -15.27
CA LEU A 289 7.40 -7.39 -14.87
C LEU A 289 5.98 -7.83 -15.23
N LYS A 290 5.78 -8.47 -16.39
CA LYS A 290 4.47 -9.04 -16.77
C LYS A 290 4.02 -10.12 -15.79
N GLN A 291 4.93 -11.00 -15.36
CA GLN A 291 4.63 -12.02 -14.36
C GLN A 291 4.24 -11.39 -13.01
N LEU A 292 4.95 -10.34 -12.59
CA LEU A 292 4.60 -9.58 -11.39
C LEU A 292 3.22 -8.92 -11.50
N VAL A 293 2.90 -8.29 -12.64
CA VAL A 293 1.57 -7.68 -12.86
C VAL A 293 0.47 -8.75 -12.84
N ALA A 294 0.70 -9.90 -13.46
CA ALA A 294 -0.25 -11.00 -13.48
C ALA A 294 -0.57 -11.49 -12.06
N SER A 295 0.45 -11.74 -11.23
CA SER A 295 0.21 -12.18 -9.85
C SER A 295 -0.50 -11.13 -9.00
N MET A 296 -0.20 -9.84 -9.20
CA MET A 296 -0.91 -8.76 -8.50
C MET A 296 -2.40 -8.70 -8.90
N ARG A 297 -2.80 -9.13 -10.10
CA ARG A 297 -4.22 -9.10 -10.52
C ARG A 297 -5.06 -10.23 -9.94
N GLU A 298 -4.44 -11.30 -9.45
CA GLU A 298 -5.15 -12.38 -8.79
C GLU A 298 -5.80 -11.86 -7.50
N ASN A 299 -7.14 -11.80 -7.51
CA ASN A 299 -7.93 -11.43 -6.35
C ASN A 299 -7.65 -12.42 -5.21
N VAL A 300 -7.54 -11.92 -3.98
CA VAL A 300 -7.71 -12.77 -2.79
C VAL A 300 -9.20 -13.10 -2.70
N THR A 301 -9.64 -14.08 -3.48
CA THR A 301 -10.92 -14.77 -3.31
C THR A 301 -10.63 -16.13 -2.70
N SER A 302 -10.52 -16.15 -1.37
CA SER A 302 -10.52 -17.33 -0.46
C SER A 302 -10.20 -16.76 0.92
N THR A 303 -11.07 -16.77 1.93
CA THR A 303 -11.76 -17.94 2.50
C THR A 303 -13.14 -17.57 3.07
N ALA A 304 -14.19 -18.09 2.44
CA ALA A 304 -15.45 -18.42 3.11
C ALA A 304 -16.00 -19.65 2.38
N ASN A 305 -15.55 -20.83 2.81
CA ASN A 305 -16.18 -22.14 2.66
C ASN A 305 -15.23 -23.18 3.25
N GLU A 306 -15.40 -23.43 4.55
CA GLU A 306 -15.73 -24.73 5.16
C GLU A 306 -15.99 -24.53 6.65
#